data_AF-A0A9D5ERB5-F1
#
_entry.id   AF-A0A9D5ERB5-F1
#
_cell.length_a   1.000
_cell.length_b   1.000
_cell.length_c   1.000
_cell.angle_alpha   90.00
_cell.angle_beta   90.00
_cell.angle_gamma   90.00
#
_symmetry.space_group_name_H-M   'P 1'
#
loop_
_entity.id
_entity.type
_entity.pdbx_description
1 polymer ?
#
loop_
_entity_poly.entity_id
_entity_poly.type
_entity_poly.pdbx_seq_one_letter_code
_entity_poly.pdbx_strand_id
1 'polypeptide(L)'
;MKPLTAIASVVFALGLAGCGDTPSATEPPTSLSMTDWKAMPTDQKYTRETLERLKEGDPNLQTAEGWEVFQKTVVVPARKKDLPNVKAR
;
A
#
# COMPACT_ATOMS: atom_id res chain seq x y z
N MET A 1 24.63 29.46 -54.81
CA MET A 1 24.62 29.27 -53.33
C MET A 1 23.73 28.08 -53.04
N LYS A 2 24.21 27.12 -52.24
CA LYS A 2 23.74 25.73 -52.21
C LYS A 2 22.32 25.60 -51.59
N PRO A 3 21.43 24.84 -52.24
CA PRO A 3 20.17 24.34 -51.67
C PRO A 3 20.32 22.93 -51.07
N LEU A 4 19.21 22.40 -50.54
CA LEU A 4 18.86 21.00 -50.25
C LEU A 4 19.01 20.49 -48.80
N THR A 5 17.83 20.27 -48.20
CA THR A 5 17.32 18.94 -47.84
C THR A 5 18.18 18.08 -46.93
N ALA A 6 17.80 18.05 -45.65
CA ALA A 6 18.26 17.04 -44.70
C ALA A 6 17.70 15.66 -45.09
N ILE A 7 18.62 14.74 -45.35
CA ILE A 7 18.40 13.40 -45.86
C ILE A 7 17.95 12.46 -44.74
N ALA A 8 17.01 11.60 -45.13
CA ALA A 8 16.41 10.53 -44.37
C ALA A 8 17.40 9.42 -43.94
N SER A 9 16.89 8.59 -43.03
CA SER A 9 17.23 7.17 -42.84
C SER A 9 18.39 6.84 -41.89
N VAL A 10 18.02 6.56 -40.65
CA VAL A 10 18.60 5.42 -39.92
C VAL A 10 17.44 4.50 -39.58
N VAL A 11 17.22 3.50 -40.44
CA VAL A 11 16.41 2.32 -40.13
C VAL A 11 17.36 1.34 -39.44
N PHE A 12 17.17 1.13 -38.14
CA PHE A 12 17.75 -0.02 -37.45
C PHE A 12 16.61 -0.95 -37.06
N ALA A 13 16.60 -2.11 -37.70
CA ALA A 13 15.55 -3.10 -37.63
C ALA A 13 15.69 -4.01 -36.40
N LEU A 14 14.51 -4.40 -35.90
CA LEU A 14 14.17 -5.66 -35.23
C LEU A 14 15.09 -6.16 -34.09
N GLY A 15 14.61 -5.97 -32.86
CA GLY A 15 14.85 -6.85 -31.72
C GLY A 15 13.51 -7.26 -31.12
N LEU A 16 13.25 -8.57 -31.08
CA LEU A 16 12.08 -9.23 -30.52
C LEU A 16 11.99 -9.04 -28.98
N ALA A 17 10.76 -9.19 -28.49
CA ALA A 17 10.41 -9.51 -27.10
C ALA A 17 10.59 -8.40 -26.05
N GLY A 18 9.47 -8.03 -25.44
CA GLY A 18 9.43 -7.16 -24.28
C GLY A 18 8.08 -6.48 -24.18
N CYS A 19 7.06 -7.26 -23.77
CA CYS A 19 5.86 -6.69 -23.17
C CYS A 19 6.31 -5.66 -22.13
N GLY A 20 5.76 -4.45 -22.18
CA GLY A 20 6.12 -3.37 -21.27
C GLY A 20 5.79 -3.74 -19.83
N ASP A 21 6.70 -4.45 -19.18
CA ASP A 21 6.78 -4.52 -17.74
C ASP A 21 7.47 -3.22 -17.33
N THR A 22 6.66 -2.17 -17.16
CA THR A 22 7.05 -1.06 -16.31
C THR A 22 7.60 -1.69 -15.03
N PRO A 23 8.87 -1.43 -14.64
CA PRO A 23 9.34 -1.87 -13.35
C PRO A 23 8.54 -1.07 -12.34
N SER A 24 7.39 -1.61 -11.93
CA SER A 24 6.78 -1.24 -10.67
C SER A 24 7.82 -1.68 -9.67
N ALA A 25 8.67 -0.73 -9.27
CA ALA A 25 9.55 -0.88 -8.14
C ALA A 25 8.65 -1.42 -7.03
N THR A 26 8.79 -2.71 -6.74
CA THR A 26 8.16 -3.34 -5.59
C THR A 26 8.90 -2.77 -4.39
N GLU A 27 8.51 -1.55 -4.01
CA GLU A 27 8.68 -1.10 -2.65
C GLU A 27 8.09 -2.22 -1.77
N PRO A 28 8.82 -2.68 -0.74
CA PRO A 28 8.25 -3.69 0.16
C PRO A 28 6.89 -3.16 0.62
N PRO A 29 5.81 -3.96 0.62
CA PRO A 29 4.51 -3.48 1.03
C PRO A 29 4.59 -3.03 2.51
N THR A 30 4.82 -1.74 2.70
CA THR A 30 4.73 -1.06 3.99
C THR A 30 3.28 -1.09 4.44
N SER A 31 2.34 -1.08 3.51
CA SER A 31 0.92 -1.26 3.77
C SER A 31 0.58 -2.65 4.29
N LEU A 32 -0.22 -2.70 5.34
CA LEU A 32 -0.77 -3.92 5.92
C LEU A 32 -2.24 -4.06 5.48
N SER A 33 -2.63 -5.24 4.99
CA SER A 33 -4.02 -5.49 4.63
C SER A 33 -4.88 -5.81 5.87
N MET A 34 -6.18 -5.60 5.79
CA MET A 34 -7.09 -5.88 6.89
C MET A 34 -7.19 -7.38 7.22
N THR A 35 -7.01 -8.24 6.22
CA THR A 35 -6.98 -9.70 6.40
C THR A 35 -5.74 -10.12 7.18
N ASP A 36 -4.57 -9.59 6.81
CA ASP A 36 -3.31 -9.86 7.50
C ASP A 36 -3.35 -9.33 8.94
N TRP A 37 -3.83 -8.09 9.13
CA TRP A 37 -4.01 -7.48 10.45
C TRP A 37 -4.88 -8.33 11.39
N LYS A 38 -5.96 -8.95 10.87
CA LYS A 38 -6.82 -9.82 11.69
C LYS A 38 -6.13 -11.10 12.14
N ALA A 39 -5.19 -11.61 11.34
CA ALA A 39 -4.41 -12.81 11.62
C ALA A 39 -3.18 -12.57 12.51
N MET A 40 -2.79 -11.31 12.71
CA MET A 40 -1.64 -10.97 13.56
C MET A 40 -1.84 -11.37 15.02
N PRO A 41 -0.74 -11.72 15.72
CA PRO A 41 -0.80 -12.00 17.14
C PRO A 41 -1.15 -10.72 17.92
N THR A 42 -1.90 -10.88 19.00
CA THR A 42 -2.51 -9.79 19.76
C THR A 42 -1.51 -8.75 20.29
N ASP A 43 -0.29 -9.17 20.64
CA ASP A 43 0.79 -8.30 21.10
C ASP A 43 1.31 -7.35 20.00
N GLN A 44 1.18 -7.71 18.73
CA GLN A 44 1.62 -6.89 17.59
C GLN A 44 0.47 -6.15 16.92
N LYS A 45 -0.69 -6.79 16.82
CA LYS A 45 -1.90 -6.32 16.12
C LYS A 45 -2.34 -4.89 16.49
N TYR A 46 -2.15 -4.50 17.75
CA TYR A 46 -2.60 -3.21 18.28
C TYR A 46 -1.47 -2.21 18.53
N THR A 47 -0.25 -2.50 18.04
CA THR A 47 0.87 -1.56 18.12
C THR A 47 0.63 -0.36 17.22
N ARG A 48 1.25 0.79 17.56
CA ARG A 48 1.18 2.00 16.73
C ARG A 48 1.64 1.72 15.31
N GLU A 49 2.81 1.10 15.17
CA GLU A 49 3.40 0.79 13.86
C GLU A 49 2.47 -0.06 13.00
N THR A 50 1.88 -1.12 13.57
CA THR A 50 0.95 -1.99 12.83
C THR A 50 -0.30 -1.24 12.38
N LEU A 51 -0.85 -0.38 13.24
CA LEU A 51 -2.02 0.43 12.90
C LEU A 51 -1.70 1.52 11.86
N GLU A 52 -0.48 2.08 11.86
CA GLU A 52 -0.02 3.02 10.83
C GLU A 52 0.12 2.32 9.46
N ARG A 53 0.74 1.14 9.44
CA ARG A 53 0.83 0.32 8.21
C ARG A 53 -0.54 -0.06 7.67
N LEU A 54 -1.50 -0.36 8.55
CA LEU A 54 -2.89 -0.62 8.16
C LEU A 54 -3.55 0.63 7.56
N LYS A 55 -3.26 1.80 8.12
CA LYS A 55 -3.75 3.10 7.63
C LYS A 55 -3.18 3.43 6.25
N GLU A 56 -1.92 3.07 5.98
CA GLU A 56 -1.28 3.25 4.68
C GLU A 56 -1.86 2.30 3.61
N GLY A 57 -2.44 1.17 4.01
CA GLY A 57 -3.04 0.17 3.12
C GLY A 57 -4.46 0.44 2.67
N ASP A 58 -5.16 1.41 3.27
CA ASP A 58 -6.54 1.74 2.91
C ASP A 58 -6.73 3.28 2.89
N PRO A 59 -7.02 3.89 1.73
CA PRO A 59 -7.18 5.34 1.61
C PRO A 59 -8.32 5.90 2.47
N ASN A 60 -9.33 5.10 2.81
CA ASN A 60 -10.41 5.55 3.69
C ASN A 60 -9.89 5.78 5.12
N LEU A 61 -8.91 4.99 5.55
CA LEU A 61 -8.30 5.09 6.87
C LEU A 61 -7.33 6.27 6.98
N GLN A 62 -6.84 6.81 5.85
CA GLN A 62 -5.96 7.98 5.85
C GLN A 62 -6.68 9.27 6.26
N THR A 63 -8.00 9.32 6.10
CA THR A 63 -8.82 10.45 6.57
C THR A 63 -9.04 10.37 8.08
N ALA A 64 -9.08 11.52 8.76
CA ALA A 64 -9.32 11.55 10.20
C ALA A 64 -10.67 10.92 10.58
N GLU A 65 -11.70 11.18 9.77
CA GLU A 65 -13.06 10.68 9.99
C GLU A 65 -13.14 9.16 9.77
N GLY A 66 -12.59 8.66 8.66
CA GLY A 66 -12.53 7.22 8.39
C GLY A 66 -11.68 6.46 9.42
N TRP A 67 -10.58 7.06 9.88
CA TRP A 67 -9.77 6.48 10.96
C TRP A 67 -10.54 6.41 12.28
N GLU A 68 -11.31 7.44 12.62
CA GLU A 68 -12.11 7.44 13.85
C GLU A 68 -13.21 6.37 13.79
N VAL A 69 -13.94 6.29 12.68
CA VAL A 69 -14.99 5.28 12.47
C VAL A 69 -14.39 3.88 12.55
N PHE A 70 -13.27 3.63 11.87
CA PHE A 70 -12.58 2.36 11.90
C PHE A 70 -12.14 1.96 13.32
N GLN A 71 -11.56 2.90 14.08
CA GLN A 71 -11.18 2.61 15.46
C GLN A 71 -12.38 2.23 16.31
N LYS A 72 -13.48 2.98 16.23
CA LYS A 72 -14.69 2.74 17.03
C LYS A 72 -15.42 1.46 16.65
N THR A 73 -15.48 1.13 15.36
CA THR A 73 -16.30 0.02 14.82
C THR A 73 -15.53 -1.27 14.65
N VAL A 74 -14.21 -1.21 14.46
CA VAL A 74 -13.37 -2.38 14.20
C VAL A 74 -12.34 -2.59 15.31
N VAL A 75 -11.45 -1.63 15.55
CA VAL A 75 -10.29 -1.83 16.44
C VAL A 75 -10.73 -2.03 17.87
N VAL A 76 -11.59 -1.17 18.41
CA VAL A 76 -12.04 -1.24 19.80
C VAL A 76 -12.83 -2.53 20.07
N PRO A 77 -13.82 -2.93 19.26
CA PRO A 77 -14.51 -4.20 19.45
C PRO A 77 -13.58 -5.42 19.30
N ALA A 78 -12.68 -5.42 18.31
CA ALA A 78 -11.70 -6.49 18.15
C ALA A 78 -10.76 -6.59 19.36
N ARG A 79 -10.28 -5.45 19.87
CA ARG A 79 -9.40 -5.39 21.03
C ARG A 79 -10.09 -5.87 22.30
N LYS A 80 -11.37 -5.51 22.50
CA LYS A 80 -12.17 -6.03 23.62
C LYS A 80 -12.34 -7.54 23.56
N LYS A 81 -12.48 -8.11 22.36
CA LYS A 81 -12.59 -9.56 22.15
C LYS A 81 -11.27 -10.28 22.37
N ASP A 82 -10.18 -9.73 21.83
CA ASP A 82 -8.84 -10.33 21.93
C ASP A 82 -8.22 -10.15 23.32
N LEU A 83 -8.57 -9.08 24.03
CA LEU A 83 -8.03 -8.71 25.34
C LEU A 83 -9.17 -8.37 26.33
N PRO A 84 -9.93 -9.37 26.81
CA PRO A 84 -11.15 -9.15 27.61
C PRO A 84 -10.90 -8.55 29.00
N ASN A 85 -9.66 -8.63 29.52
CA ASN A 85 -9.34 -8.23 30.89
C ASN A 85 -8.42 -7.00 30.99
N VAL A 86 -8.28 -6.22 29.90
CA VAL A 86 -7.66 -4.89 29.99
C VAL A 86 -8.68 -3.99 30.65
N LYS A 87 -8.76 -4.04 31.98
CA LYS A 87 -9.46 -3.02 32.75
C LYS A 87 -8.96 -1.68 32.23
N ALA A 88 -9.88 -0.85 31.76
CA ALA A 88 -9.62 0.56 31.50
C ALA A 88 -8.95 1.10 32.78
N ARG A 89 -7.65 1.32 32.72
CA ARG A 89 -6.87 1.83 33.83
C ARG A 89 -6.76 3.33 33.66
#